data_AF-A0A4V4H932-F1
#
_entry.id   AF-A0A4V4H932-F1
#
_cell.length_a   1.000
_cell.length_b   1.000
_cell.length_c   1.000
_cell.angle_alpha   90.00
_cell.angle_beta   90.00
_cell.angle_gamma   90.00
#
_symmetry.space_group_name_H-M   'P 1'
#
loop_
_entity.id
_entity.type
_entity.pdbx_description
1 polymer ?
#
loop_
_entity_poly.entity_id
_entity_poly.type
_entity_poly.pdbx_seq_one_letter_code
_entity_poly.pdbx_strand_id
1 'polypeptide(L)'
;MNFVWGRKGSWSKPPPGSSKRTKPRNGKLCPVLGFVCCMVFMYMAFGAVKFRTQEPRSSFVKRNGTHFMVDGRVFYVNGWNSYWLMDQAAEASSRSRVTEILQTGARMGLTVCRTWAFNDGADHALQVALGIFDERVFEALDWVIVEAQKHGIRLLLSLVNNLQSYGGKTQYVKWAREEGFGSSSTNDSFFFDPSIRSYFKIYLKTILTRKNHLTGTEYRDDPTIFAWELMNEPQYSSSSSGFKEMQEWIEEMAEYVKRIDKKHLLTVGLEGFYGPASPPEKTKVNPGKSYGELGSDFLRNSKTPDIDFASAHIYPDNWLMDANLTEKTDYVSKWVTSHIEDGEKELHKPVLFTEFGLSDKNNNFDHSHRVTFYKSIYDTIYESALRNGAGAGAFIWHLLVGGMEKYTDDFGIIPGETPSIDRLIKEQSCRLIALQHGKDLPERSSTVC
;
A
#
# COMPACT_ATOMS: atom_id res chain seq x y z
N MET A 1 46.13 -55.09 -32.04
CA MET A 1 46.85 -55.65 -33.20
C MET A 1 48.31 -55.21 -33.10
N ASN A 2 49.20 -56.19 -33.13
CA ASN A 2 50.67 -56.08 -33.11
C ASN A 2 51.17 -55.20 -34.29
N PHE A 3 52.36 -54.60 -34.32
CA PHE A 3 53.73 -55.15 -34.26
C PHE A 3 54.69 -53.91 -34.16
N VAL A 4 55.66 -53.85 -33.23
CA VAL A 4 57.11 -54.20 -33.43
C VAL A 4 57.91 -53.11 -34.17
N TRP A 5 59.20 -52.82 -33.94
CA TRP A 5 60.22 -52.94 -32.86
C TRP A 5 61.56 -52.55 -33.55
N GLY A 6 62.55 -52.06 -32.80
CA GLY A 6 63.95 -51.94 -33.24
C GLY A 6 64.62 -50.67 -32.69
N ARG A 7 65.38 -50.67 -31.57
CA ARG A 7 66.72 -51.24 -31.27
C ARG A 7 67.77 -50.89 -32.36
N LYS A 8 68.99 -50.44 -32.08
CA LYS A 8 69.94 -50.71 -30.97
C LYS A 8 71.21 -49.84 -31.12
N GLY A 9 72.00 -49.70 -30.06
CA GLY A 9 73.45 -49.38 -30.08
C GLY A 9 73.82 -48.13 -29.28
N SER A 10 74.28 -48.18 -28.02
CA SER A 10 75.55 -48.70 -27.45
C SER A 10 76.80 -47.94 -27.93
N TRP A 11 77.49 -47.24 -27.02
CA TRP A 11 78.86 -47.51 -26.54
C TRP A 11 79.39 -46.32 -25.71
N SER A 12 80.32 -46.63 -24.81
CA SER A 12 80.62 -45.91 -23.56
C SER A 12 81.97 -45.19 -23.51
N LYS A 13 81.98 -44.06 -22.77
CA LYS A 13 83.06 -43.32 -22.04
C LYS A 13 84.20 -42.67 -22.85
N PRO A 14 84.59 -41.42 -22.48
CA PRO A 14 85.68 -41.19 -21.52
C PRO A 14 85.48 -40.01 -20.54
N PRO A 15 86.38 -39.82 -19.53
CA PRO A 15 86.25 -38.85 -18.43
C PRO A 15 87.17 -37.61 -18.61
N PRO A 16 87.46 -36.82 -17.56
CA PRO A 16 86.84 -35.54 -17.21
C PRO A 16 87.64 -34.31 -17.73
N GLY A 17 86.97 -33.17 -17.92
CA GLY A 17 87.62 -31.92 -18.29
C GLY A 17 86.77 -30.68 -18.02
N SER A 18 87.32 -29.77 -17.21
CA SER A 18 86.77 -28.48 -16.83
C SER A 18 86.72 -27.48 -17.99
N SER A 19 85.61 -26.75 -18.15
CA SER A 19 85.59 -25.39 -18.74
C SER A 19 84.23 -24.72 -18.53
N LYS A 20 84.25 -23.43 -18.20
CA LYS A 20 83.11 -22.58 -17.80
C LYS A 20 82.36 -21.97 -19.00
N ARG A 21 81.13 -21.50 -18.70
CA ARG A 21 80.20 -20.59 -19.43
C ARG A 21 79.21 -21.33 -20.36
N THR A 22 77.89 -21.10 -20.37
CA THR A 22 77.01 -19.97 -19.99
C THR A 22 75.60 -20.51 -19.59
N LYS A 23 74.86 -19.78 -18.74
CA LYS A 23 73.46 -20.08 -18.35
C LYS A 23 72.45 -19.83 -19.49
N PRO A 24 71.36 -20.60 -19.58
CA PRO A 24 70.07 -20.07 -19.98
C PRO A 24 69.14 -19.92 -18.76
N ARG A 25 68.56 -18.71 -18.63
CA ARG A 25 67.43 -18.41 -17.76
C ARG A 25 66.22 -19.22 -18.22
N ASN A 26 65.63 -20.03 -17.34
CA ASN A 26 64.24 -20.47 -17.50
C ASN A 26 63.39 -19.89 -16.36
N GLY A 27 62.33 -19.20 -16.79
CA GLY A 27 61.56 -18.24 -16.01
C GLY A 27 60.52 -18.86 -15.08
N LYS A 28 60.24 -18.10 -14.02
CA LYS A 28 59.17 -18.32 -13.03
C LYS A 28 57.75 -18.06 -13.60
N LEU A 29 57.49 -18.32 -14.88
CA LEU A 29 56.22 -17.94 -15.52
C LEU A 29 55.11 -19.00 -15.31
N CYS A 30 55.46 -20.27 -15.23
CA CYS A 30 54.49 -21.37 -15.16
C CYS A 30 53.73 -21.49 -13.81
N PRO A 31 54.34 -21.32 -12.62
CA PRO A 31 53.60 -21.45 -11.36
C PRO A 31 52.71 -20.24 -11.05
N VAL A 32 53.02 -19.07 -11.61
CA VAL A 32 52.20 -17.85 -11.42
C VAL A 32 50.91 -17.94 -12.25
N LEU A 33 50.98 -18.41 -13.50
CA LEU A 33 49.80 -18.63 -14.33
C LEU A 33 48.84 -19.67 -13.74
N GLY A 34 49.36 -20.76 -13.17
CA GLY A 34 48.53 -21.77 -12.48
C GLY A 34 47.80 -21.21 -11.26
N PHE A 35 48.46 -20.34 -10.49
CA PHE A 35 47.85 -19.69 -9.32
C PHE A 35 46.78 -18.68 -9.71
N VAL A 36 47.01 -17.90 -10.77
CA VAL A 36 46.03 -16.94 -11.31
C VAL A 36 44.81 -17.68 -11.87
N CYS A 37 44.99 -18.77 -12.60
CA CYS A 37 43.87 -19.59 -13.08
C CYS A 37 43.03 -20.18 -11.94
N CYS A 38 43.66 -20.64 -10.85
CA CYS A 38 42.92 -21.13 -9.67
C CYS A 38 42.15 -20.01 -8.97
N MET A 39 42.72 -18.80 -8.86
CA MET A 39 42.01 -17.66 -8.29
C MET A 39 40.85 -17.18 -9.17
N VAL A 40 41.02 -17.19 -10.50
CA VAL A 40 39.93 -16.91 -11.44
C VAL A 40 38.86 -17.98 -11.37
N PHE A 41 39.23 -19.26 -11.23
CA PHE A 41 38.26 -20.35 -11.09
C PHE A 41 37.50 -20.29 -9.76
N MET A 42 38.16 -19.94 -8.65
CA MET A 42 37.47 -19.68 -7.38
C MET A 42 36.62 -18.42 -7.42
N TYR A 43 37.06 -17.35 -8.11
CA TYR A 43 36.24 -16.16 -8.33
C TYR A 43 35.06 -16.44 -9.27
N MET A 44 35.18 -17.34 -10.25
CA MET A 44 34.07 -17.75 -11.11
C MET A 44 33.13 -18.73 -10.41
N ALA A 45 33.66 -19.59 -9.53
CA ALA A 45 32.89 -20.58 -8.77
C ALA A 45 32.18 -19.98 -7.54
N PHE A 46 32.74 -18.92 -6.94
CA PHE A 46 32.23 -18.30 -5.71
C PHE A 46 31.96 -16.79 -5.80
N GLY A 47 32.38 -16.10 -6.87
CA GLY A 47 32.29 -14.64 -7.03
C GLY A 47 30.93 -14.11 -7.45
N ALA A 48 29.86 -14.87 -7.21
CA ALA A 48 28.49 -14.35 -7.21
C ALA A 48 27.66 -14.93 -6.07
N VAL A 49 28.26 -15.26 -4.92
CA VAL A 49 27.50 -15.25 -3.67
C VAL A 49 27.20 -13.78 -3.37
N LYS A 50 26.15 -13.26 -4.00
CA LYS A 50 25.46 -12.07 -3.49
C LYS A 50 25.01 -12.45 -2.09
N PHE A 51 25.78 -12.05 -1.07
CA PHE A 51 25.22 -11.86 0.24
C PHE A 51 24.09 -10.86 0.03
N ARG A 52 22.86 -11.37 -0.07
CA ARG A 52 21.66 -10.56 0.02
C ARG A 52 21.74 -10.03 1.45
N THR A 53 22.31 -8.83 1.61
CA THR A 53 22.13 -8.07 2.85
C THR A 53 20.64 -8.00 3.02
N GLN A 54 20.14 -8.79 3.95
CA GLN A 54 18.73 -8.83 4.25
C GLN A 54 18.46 -7.49 4.92
N GLU A 55 17.99 -6.52 4.13
CA GLU A 55 17.37 -5.30 4.64
C GLU A 55 16.53 -5.70 5.85
N PRO A 56 16.71 -5.06 7.02
CA PRO A 56 16.04 -5.47 8.24
C PRO A 56 14.53 -5.55 7.95
N ARG A 57 14.00 -6.78 7.96
CA ARG A 57 12.59 -7.01 7.62
C ARG A 57 11.74 -6.25 8.62
N SER A 58 10.96 -5.29 8.14
CA SER A 58 10.01 -4.56 8.97
C SER A 58 9.07 -5.55 9.66
N SER A 59 8.69 -5.31 10.91
CA SER A 59 7.67 -6.13 11.56
C SER A 59 6.27 -5.78 11.04
N PHE A 60 5.33 -6.71 11.16
CA PHE A 60 3.91 -6.44 10.90
C PHE A 60 3.37 -5.40 11.89
N VAL A 61 2.56 -4.47 11.39
CA VAL A 61 1.78 -3.58 12.24
C VAL A 61 0.63 -4.38 12.85
N LYS A 62 0.39 -4.20 14.14
CA LYS A 62 -0.67 -4.87 14.89
C LYS A 62 -1.57 -3.86 15.57
N ARG A 63 -2.78 -4.27 15.93
CA ARG A 63 -3.67 -3.49 16.79
C ARG A 63 -3.42 -3.84 18.25
N ASN A 64 -3.38 -2.84 19.11
CA ASN A 64 -3.52 -2.98 20.56
C ASN A 64 -4.53 -1.96 21.08
N GLY A 65 -5.74 -2.42 21.39
CA GLY A 65 -6.87 -1.54 21.69
C GLY A 65 -7.09 -0.52 20.57
N THR A 66 -7.07 0.76 20.92
CA THR A 66 -7.27 1.89 20.02
C THR A 66 -6.02 2.33 19.24
N HIS A 67 -4.91 1.60 19.36
CA HIS A 67 -3.63 1.99 18.76
C HIS A 67 -3.09 0.96 17.78
N PHE A 68 -2.37 1.43 16.76
CA PHE A 68 -1.48 0.59 15.99
C PHE A 68 -0.13 0.47 16.68
N MET A 69 0.51 -0.68 16.56
CA MET A 69 1.78 -1.01 17.21
C MET A 69 2.73 -1.67 16.21
N VAL A 70 4.00 -1.27 16.25
CA VAL A 70 5.10 -1.94 15.55
C VAL A 70 6.31 -1.97 16.47
N ASP A 71 6.95 -3.14 16.60
CA ASP A 71 8.16 -3.31 17.43
C ASP A 71 8.03 -2.76 18.86
N GLY A 72 6.84 -2.92 19.46
CA GLY A 72 6.54 -2.49 20.83
C GLY A 72 6.25 -0.98 20.99
N ARG A 73 6.23 -0.21 19.90
CA ARG A 73 5.93 1.23 19.91
C ARG A 73 4.62 1.51 19.20
N VAL A 74 3.93 2.57 19.63
CA VAL A 74 2.75 3.08 18.92
C VAL A 74 3.17 3.50 17.52
N PHE A 75 2.38 3.19 16.51
CA PHE A 75 2.61 3.55 15.13
C PHE A 75 1.55 4.55 14.69
N TYR A 76 1.91 5.83 14.62
CA TYR A 76 1.02 6.86 14.11
C TYR A 76 1.14 6.99 12.59
N VAL A 77 0.02 7.17 11.91
CA VAL A 77 -0.02 7.29 10.46
C VAL A 77 -0.09 8.76 10.04
N ASN A 78 0.88 9.19 9.24
CA ASN A 78 0.69 10.32 8.34
C ASN A 78 0.80 9.76 6.92
N GLY A 79 -0.34 9.66 6.24
CA GLY A 79 -0.45 8.90 5.00
C GLY A 79 -0.85 9.76 3.82
N TRP A 80 -0.92 9.10 2.66
CA TRP A 80 -1.47 9.70 1.45
C TRP A 80 -2.04 8.64 0.52
N ASN A 81 -2.84 9.09 -0.44
CA ASN A 81 -3.36 8.27 -1.52
C ASN A 81 -2.59 8.51 -2.81
N SER A 82 -2.24 7.42 -3.48
CA SER A 82 -1.80 7.42 -4.88
C SER A 82 -2.41 6.17 -5.53
N TYR A 83 -3.69 6.23 -5.92
CA TYR A 83 -4.41 5.07 -6.44
C TYR A 83 -3.77 4.43 -7.70
N TRP A 84 -2.98 5.23 -8.43
CA TRP A 84 -2.43 4.94 -9.75
C TRP A 84 -1.13 4.13 -9.75
N LEU A 85 -0.58 3.72 -8.59
CA LEU A 85 0.76 3.12 -8.53
C LEU A 85 0.89 1.86 -9.40
N MET A 86 -0.08 0.94 -9.31
CA MET A 86 -0.06 -0.31 -10.09
C MET A 86 -0.17 -0.03 -11.61
N ASP A 87 -1.07 0.87 -12.00
CA ASP A 87 -1.25 1.29 -13.40
C ASP A 87 0.04 1.86 -13.98
N GLN A 88 0.66 2.84 -13.29
CA GLN A 88 1.91 3.44 -13.77
C GLN A 88 3.11 2.49 -13.73
N ALA A 89 3.10 1.50 -12.83
CA ALA A 89 4.16 0.49 -12.77
C ALA A 89 4.08 -0.56 -13.89
N ALA A 90 2.91 -0.75 -14.51
CA ALA A 90 2.70 -1.72 -15.59
C ALA A 90 3.52 -1.39 -16.85
N GLU A 91 3.81 -0.10 -17.07
CA GLU A 91 4.60 0.39 -18.19
C GLU A 91 5.98 0.89 -17.76
N ALA A 92 7.03 0.47 -18.49
CA ALA A 92 8.40 0.84 -18.16
C ALA A 92 8.66 2.35 -18.25
N SER A 93 7.96 3.04 -19.14
CA SER A 93 8.09 4.49 -19.38
C SER A 93 7.53 5.35 -18.25
N SER A 94 6.54 4.86 -17.50
CA SER A 94 5.91 5.56 -16.39
C SER A 94 6.33 5.05 -15.00
N ARG A 95 6.96 3.87 -14.92
CA ARG A 95 7.33 3.23 -13.65
C ARG A 95 8.17 4.10 -12.72
N SER A 96 9.03 4.98 -13.25
CA SER A 96 9.84 5.90 -12.44
C SER A 96 9.01 6.87 -11.60
N ARG A 97 7.78 7.20 -12.02
CA ARG A 97 6.84 8.05 -11.28
C ARG A 97 6.45 7.45 -9.93
N VAL A 98 6.35 6.12 -9.87
CA VAL A 98 6.07 5.38 -8.63
C VAL A 98 7.25 5.48 -7.66
N THR A 99 8.48 5.30 -8.15
CA THR A 99 9.69 5.54 -7.33
C THR A 99 9.71 6.96 -6.82
N GLU A 100 9.46 7.95 -7.69
CA GLU A 100 9.49 9.37 -7.33
C GLU A 100 8.49 9.72 -6.23
N ILE A 101 7.23 9.26 -6.32
CA ILE A 101 6.23 9.59 -5.31
C ILE A 101 6.51 8.89 -3.97
N LEU A 102 6.97 7.64 -3.98
CA LEU A 102 7.33 6.90 -2.76
C LEU A 102 8.55 7.55 -2.07
N GLN A 103 9.56 7.95 -2.84
CA GLN A 103 10.72 8.70 -2.34
C GLN A 103 10.30 10.07 -1.78
N THR A 104 9.37 10.74 -2.43
CA THR A 104 8.87 12.05 -2.00
C THR A 104 8.10 11.93 -0.70
N GLY A 105 7.17 10.97 -0.59
CA GLY A 105 6.45 10.69 0.66
C GLY A 105 7.41 10.34 1.80
N ALA A 106 8.42 9.50 1.54
CA ALA A 106 9.46 9.17 2.50
C ALA A 106 10.25 10.41 2.99
N ARG A 107 10.61 11.32 2.08
CA ARG A 107 11.29 12.59 2.42
C ARG A 107 10.39 13.58 3.18
N MET A 108 9.08 13.40 3.13
CA MET A 108 8.10 14.18 3.89
C MET A 108 7.72 13.54 5.23
N GLY A 109 8.30 12.37 5.54
CA GLY A 109 7.99 11.61 6.76
C GLY A 109 6.66 10.88 6.73
N LEU A 110 6.04 10.74 5.56
CA LEU A 110 4.83 9.95 5.40
C LEU A 110 5.16 8.46 5.58
N THR A 111 4.24 7.72 6.20
CA THR A 111 4.50 6.35 6.67
C THR A 111 3.70 5.29 5.90
N VAL A 112 2.52 5.63 5.40
CA VAL A 112 1.62 4.69 4.70
C VAL A 112 1.07 5.33 3.43
N CYS A 113 1.19 4.64 2.30
CA CYS A 113 0.52 4.98 1.05
C CYS A 113 -0.68 4.06 0.86
N ARG A 114 -1.87 4.63 0.65
CA ARG A 114 -3.06 3.90 0.24
C ARG A 114 -3.13 3.88 -1.29
N THR A 115 -3.30 2.69 -1.85
CA THR A 115 -3.31 2.47 -3.31
C THR A 115 -4.18 1.28 -3.70
N TRP A 116 -4.55 1.19 -4.97
CA TRP A 116 -5.48 0.17 -5.45
C TRP A 116 -4.73 -1.11 -5.80
N ALA A 117 -5.17 -2.21 -5.19
CA ALA A 117 -4.78 -3.56 -5.59
C ALA A 117 -5.79 -4.18 -6.57
N PHE A 118 -6.72 -3.39 -7.10
CA PHE A 118 -7.69 -3.78 -8.13
C PHE A 118 -7.54 -2.94 -9.40
N ASN A 119 -7.90 -3.54 -10.52
CA ASN A 119 -8.26 -2.88 -11.77
C ASN A 119 -9.04 -3.91 -12.59
N ASP A 120 -10.36 -3.77 -12.62
CA ASP A 120 -11.29 -4.77 -13.15
C ASP A 120 -11.74 -4.36 -14.56
N GLY A 121 -11.18 -5.01 -15.59
CA GLY A 121 -11.61 -4.86 -16.98
C GLY A 121 -11.37 -3.50 -17.65
N ALA A 122 -10.62 -2.58 -17.03
CA ALA A 122 -10.23 -1.30 -17.64
C ALA A 122 -8.84 -1.35 -18.32
N ASP A 123 -8.33 -0.21 -18.80
CA ASP A 123 -6.96 -0.12 -19.32
C ASP A 123 -5.95 -0.57 -18.25
N HIS A 124 -4.97 -1.38 -18.66
CA HIS A 124 -4.06 -2.11 -17.76
C HIS A 124 -4.77 -2.89 -16.64
N ALA A 125 -5.90 -3.54 -16.95
CA ALA A 125 -6.62 -4.39 -16.02
C ALA A 125 -5.72 -5.41 -15.32
N LEU A 126 -5.80 -5.46 -13.98
CA LEU A 126 -5.23 -6.55 -13.21
C LEU A 126 -6.06 -7.81 -13.41
N GLN A 127 -7.38 -7.67 -13.35
CA GLN A 127 -8.33 -8.75 -13.60
C GLN A 127 -9.09 -8.45 -14.90
N VAL A 128 -8.84 -9.25 -15.93
CA VAL A 128 -9.40 -9.06 -17.28
C VAL A 128 -10.78 -9.70 -17.45
N ALA A 129 -11.05 -10.75 -16.67
CA ALA A 129 -12.33 -11.43 -16.53
C ALA A 129 -12.38 -12.11 -15.16
N LEU A 130 -13.53 -12.63 -14.75
CA LEU A 130 -13.71 -13.25 -13.44
C LEU A 130 -12.67 -14.35 -13.17
N GLY A 131 -11.78 -14.12 -12.21
CA GLY A 131 -10.71 -15.04 -11.84
C GLY A 131 -9.55 -15.16 -12.84
N ILE A 132 -9.52 -14.33 -13.89
CA ILE A 132 -8.47 -14.31 -14.91
C ILE A 132 -7.66 -13.01 -14.77
N PHE A 133 -6.35 -13.14 -14.57
CA PHE A 133 -5.45 -12.03 -14.25
C PHE A 133 -4.45 -11.76 -15.37
N ASP A 134 -4.11 -10.50 -15.61
CA ASP A 134 -2.96 -10.11 -16.43
C ASP A 134 -1.68 -10.18 -15.57
N GLU A 135 -0.85 -11.18 -15.83
CA GLU A 135 0.40 -11.40 -15.09
C GLU A 135 1.34 -10.19 -15.16
N ARG A 136 1.37 -9.45 -16.27
CA ARG A 136 2.21 -8.26 -16.41
C ARG A 136 1.80 -7.16 -15.42
N VAL A 137 0.50 -6.97 -15.22
CA VAL A 137 -0.03 -6.00 -14.25
C VAL A 137 0.14 -6.52 -12.82
N PHE A 138 0.04 -7.83 -12.62
CA PHE A 138 0.31 -8.44 -11.31
C PHE A 138 1.79 -8.26 -10.89
N GLU A 139 2.72 -8.46 -11.82
CA GLU A 139 4.15 -8.17 -11.63
C GLU A 139 4.40 -6.68 -11.37
N ALA A 140 3.56 -5.79 -11.91
CA ALA A 140 3.62 -4.37 -11.59
C ALA A 140 3.29 -4.10 -10.11
N LEU A 141 2.23 -4.72 -9.57
CA LEU A 141 1.91 -4.63 -8.15
C LEU A 141 3.01 -5.26 -7.27
N ASP A 142 3.60 -6.39 -7.71
CA ASP A 142 4.74 -7.01 -7.02
C ASP A 142 5.90 -6.00 -6.89
N TRP A 143 6.17 -5.26 -7.97
CA TRP A 143 7.22 -4.24 -8.01
C TRP A 143 6.88 -3.04 -7.12
N VAL A 144 5.62 -2.57 -7.10
CA VAL A 144 5.17 -1.48 -6.21
C VAL A 144 5.44 -1.80 -4.74
N ILE A 145 5.14 -3.04 -4.31
CA ILE A 145 5.40 -3.48 -2.93
C ILE A 145 6.91 -3.44 -2.63
N VAL A 146 7.73 -3.96 -3.53
CA VAL A 146 9.19 -3.94 -3.35
C VAL A 146 9.74 -2.51 -3.32
N GLU A 147 9.22 -1.62 -4.17
CA GLU A 147 9.65 -0.24 -4.21
C GLU A 147 9.23 0.52 -2.95
N ALA A 148 8.02 0.28 -2.44
CA ALA A 148 7.56 0.83 -1.17
C ALA A 148 8.46 0.37 -0.02
N GLN A 149 8.84 -0.91 0.01
CA GLN A 149 9.76 -1.46 0.99
C GLN A 149 11.12 -0.74 1.00
N LYS A 150 11.72 -0.49 -0.18
CA LYS A 150 13.02 0.19 -0.29
C LYS A 150 12.99 1.60 0.28
N HIS A 151 11.85 2.29 0.14
CA HIS A 151 11.65 3.62 0.70
C HIS A 151 10.98 3.55 2.08
N GLY A 152 10.93 2.36 2.70
CA GLY A 152 10.27 2.05 3.97
C GLY A 152 8.92 2.74 4.14
N ILE A 153 8.10 2.69 3.09
CA ILE A 153 6.69 3.07 3.06
C ILE A 153 5.89 1.78 3.17
N ARG A 154 4.82 1.80 3.97
CA ARG A 154 3.87 0.69 4.03
C ARG A 154 2.66 0.93 3.12
N LEU A 155 1.98 -0.14 2.72
CA LEU A 155 0.86 -0.05 1.78
C LEU A 155 -0.48 -0.44 2.41
N LEU A 156 -1.48 0.43 2.30
CA LEU A 156 -2.88 0.09 2.51
C LEU A 156 -3.49 -0.26 1.15
N LEU A 157 -3.85 -1.53 0.95
CA LEU A 157 -4.29 -2.05 -0.34
C LEU A 157 -5.80 -2.23 -0.38
N SER A 158 -6.50 -1.40 -1.15
CA SER A 158 -7.93 -1.53 -1.42
C SER A 158 -8.17 -2.63 -2.45
N LEU A 159 -9.15 -3.49 -2.19
CA LEU A 159 -9.34 -4.76 -2.90
C LEU A 159 -10.41 -4.72 -3.98
N VAL A 160 -11.34 -3.77 -3.95
CA VAL A 160 -12.32 -3.51 -5.01
C VAL A 160 -12.91 -2.10 -4.85
N ASN A 161 -13.50 -1.54 -5.90
CA ASN A 161 -14.16 -0.24 -5.85
C ASN A 161 -15.69 -0.35 -5.76
N ASN A 162 -16.32 0.58 -5.04
CA ASN A 162 -17.75 0.85 -5.20
C ASN A 162 -18.05 1.65 -6.47
N LEU A 163 -17.19 2.62 -6.79
CA LEU A 163 -17.31 3.48 -7.97
C LEU A 163 -16.92 2.74 -9.25
N GLN A 164 -17.26 3.31 -10.40
CA GLN A 164 -16.99 2.70 -11.72
C GLN A 164 -15.53 2.80 -12.18
N SER A 165 -14.76 3.73 -11.62
CA SER A 165 -13.36 3.93 -11.98
C SER A 165 -12.55 2.66 -11.73
N TYR A 166 -11.84 2.20 -12.76
CA TYR A 166 -11.11 0.93 -12.77
C TYR A 166 -12.02 -0.30 -12.51
N GLY A 167 -13.30 -0.20 -12.90
CA GLY A 167 -14.27 -1.29 -12.84
C GLY A 167 -15.03 -1.35 -11.52
N GLY A 168 -14.51 -2.09 -10.55
CA GLY A 168 -15.15 -2.29 -9.25
C GLY A 168 -16.41 -3.17 -9.28
N LYS A 169 -17.31 -3.00 -8.30
CA LYS A 169 -18.53 -3.81 -8.16
C LYS A 169 -19.38 -3.84 -9.44
N THR A 170 -19.41 -2.72 -10.18
CA THR A 170 -20.14 -2.59 -11.44
C THR A 170 -19.62 -3.59 -12.49
N GLN A 171 -18.29 -3.76 -12.57
CA GLN A 171 -17.68 -4.68 -13.53
C GLN A 171 -17.93 -6.15 -13.16
N TYR A 172 -17.93 -6.49 -11.88
CA TYR A 172 -18.32 -7.84 -11.42
C TYR A 172 -19.76 -8.20 -11.81
N VAL A 173 -20.71 -7.28 -11.64
CA VAL A 173 -22.11 -7.47 -12.06
C VAL A 173 -22.21 -7.60 -13.57
N LYS A 174 -21.44 -6.81 -14.32
CA LYS A 174 -21.38 -6.91 -15.79
C LYS A 174 -20.85 -8.26 -16.25
N TRP A 175 -19.72 -8.73 -15.71
CA TRP A 175 -19.17 -10.05 -16.06
C TRP A 175 -20.15 -11.18 -15.73
N ALA A 176 -20.80 -11.13 -14.57
CA ALA A 176 -21.80 -12.14 -14.19
C ALA A 176 -22.90 -12.27 -15.24
N ARG A 177 -23.43 -11.13 -15.69
CA ARG A 177 -24.46 -11.07 -16.75
C ARG A 177 -23.95 -11.63 -18.07
N GLU A 178 -22.73 -11.30 -18.47
CA GLU A 178 -22.11 -11.76 -19.73
C GLU A 178 -21.89 -13.29 -19.73
N GLU A 179 -21.53 -13.85 -18.58
CA GLU A 179 -21.38 -15.29 -18.34
C GLU A 179 -22.73 -16.03 -18.14
N GLY A 180 -23.86 -15.32 -18.19
CA GLY A 180 -25.20 -15.91 -18.11
C GLY A 180 -25.65 -16.28 -16.70
N PHE A 181 -25.05 -15.70 -15.66
CA PHE A 181 -25.51 -15.82 -14.28
C PHE A 181 -25.77 -14.43 -13.64
N GLY A 182 -26.12 -14.42 -12.36
CA GLY A 182 -26.44 -13.19 -11.63
C GLY A 182 -27.95 -13.00 -11.51
N SER A 183 -28.40 -12.88 -10.27
CA SER A 183 -29.80 -12.76 -9.88
C SER A 183 -30.45 -11.42 -10.23
N SER A 184 -29.63 -10.37 -10.43
CA SER A 184 -30.07 -8.99 -10.67
C SER A 184 -28.99 -8.22 -11.45
N SER A 185 -29.41 -7.27 -12.29
CA SER A 185 -28.52 -6.34 -12.98
C SER A 185 -28.19 -5.09 -12.16
N THR A 186 -28.67 -4.98 -10.93
CA THR A 186 -28.31 -3.89 -10.03
C THR A 186 -26.87 -4.04 -9.57
N ASN A 187 -26.13 -2.93 -9.48
CA ASN A 187 -24.75 -2.95 -8.95
C ASN A 187 -24.68 -3.53 -7.54
N ASP A 188 -25.76 -3.38 -6.77
CA ASP A 188 -25.88 -3.88 -5.41
C ASP A 188 -25.92 -5.42 -5.32
N SER A 189 -26.18 -6.12 -6.43
CA SER A 189 -26.10 -7.59 -6.48
C SER A 189 -24.72 -8.12 -6.12
N PHE A 190 -23.67 -7.29 -6.25
CA PHE A 190 -22.34 -7.62 -5.74
C PHE A 190 -22.33 -8.02 -4.26
N PHE A 191 -23.20 -7.43 -3.44
CA PHE A 191 -23.24 -7.69 -2.00
C PHE A 191 -23.94 -9.01 -1.64
N PHE A 192 -24.91 -9.46 -2.45
CA PHE A 192 -25.78 -10.58 -2.07
C PHE A 192 -25.82 -11.76 -3.06
N ASP A 193 -25.40 -11.57 -4.31
CA ASP A 193 -25.39 -12.66 -5.29
C ASP A 193 -24.29 -13.69 -4.93
N PRO A 194 -24.65 -14.96 -4.67
CA PRO A 194 -23.70 -15.96 -4.19
C PRO A 194 -22.60 -16.27 -5.20
N SER A 195 -22.88 -16.14 -6.51
CA SER A 195 -21.90 -16.41 -7.56
C SER A 195 -20.88 -15.29 -7.64
N ILE A 196 -21.34 -14.03 -7.62
CA ILE A 196 -20.44 -12.87 -7.61
C ILE A 196 -19.55 -12.89 -6.36
N ARG A 197 -20.12 -13.15 -5.18
CA ARG A 197 -19.37 -13.29 -3.92
C ARG A 197 -18.32 -14.40 -3.99
N SER A 198 -18.64 -15.52 -4.66
CA SER A 198 -17.70 -16.63 -4.85
C SER A 198 -16.53 -16.25 -5.76
N TYR A 199 -16.78 -15.52 -6.84
CA TYR A 199 -15.71 -15.02 -7.71
C TYR A 199 -14.85 -13.95 -7.02
N PHE A 200 -15.47 -13.06 -6.23
CA PHE A 200 -14.70 -12.12 -5.43
C PHE A 200 -13.80 -12.84 -4.41
N LYS A 201 -14.26 -13.93 -3.79
CA LYS A 201 -13.43 -14.78 -2.93
C LYS A 201 -12.26 -15.44 -3.68
N ILE A 202 -12.43 -15.82 -4.95
CA ILE A 202 -11.32 -16.29 -5.79
C ILE A 202 -10.28 -15.17 -5.93
N TYR A 203 -10.73 -13.96 -6.26
CA TYR A 203 -9.85 -12.79 -6.35
C TYR A 203 -9.11 -12.52 -5.03
N LEU A 204 -9.82 -12.47 -3.89
CA LEU A 204 -9.23 -12.28 -2.57
C LEU A 204 -8.14 -13.31 -2.29
N LYS A 205 -8.44 -14.60 -2.52
CA LYS A 205 -7.45 -15.67 -2.32
C LYS A 205 -6.23 -15.48 -3.22
N THR A 206 -6.42 -15.14 -4.48
CA THR A 206 -5.33 -14.93 -5.44
C THR A 206 -4.43 -13.78 -5.01
N ILE A 207 -4.97 -12.62 -4.61
CA ILE A 207 -4.19 -11.47 -4.15
C ILE A 207 -3.43 -11.82 -2.85
N LEU A 208 -4.13 -12.34 -1.84
CA LEU A 208 -3.53 -12.62 -0.52
C LEU A 208 -2.41 -13.67 -0.59
N THR A 209 -2.55 -14.65 -1.49
CA THR A 209 -1.57 -15.74 -1.68
C THR A 209 -0.63 -15.54 -2.87
N ARG A 210 -0.68 -14.37 -3.52
CA ARG A 210 0.26 -14.01 -4.59
C ARG A 210 1.67 -14.08 -4.04
N LYS A 211 2.50 -14.92 -4.66
CA LYS A 211 3.94 -14.94 -4.41
C LYS A 211 4.60 -13.87 -5.27
N ASN A 212 5.13 -12.85 -4.62
CA ASN A 212 5.81 -11.75 -5.29
C ASN A 212 6.99 -12.29 -6.12
N HIS A 213 7.01 -12.03 -7.43
CA HIS A 213 8.01 -12.62 -8.33
C HIS A 213 9.45 -12.15 -8.04
N LEU A 214 9.64 -11.00 -7.40
CA LEU A 214 10.95 -10.42 -7.07
C LEU A 214 11.49 -10.91 -5.72
N THR A 215 10.61 -11.12 -4.74
CA THR A 215 11.01 -11.47 -3.36
C THR A 215 10.83 -12.94 -3.05
N GLY A 216 9.87 -13.59 -3.71
CA GLY A 216 9.41 -14.94 -3.40
C GLY A 216 8.55 -15.01 -2.13
N THR A 217 8.17 -13.89 -1.53
CA THR A 217 7.29 -13.81 -0.36
C THR A 217 5.84 -13.74 -0.82
N GLU A 218 4.93 -14.47 -0.17
CA GLU A 218 3.49 -14.27 -0.40
C GLU A 218 3.03 -12.93 0.16
N TYR A 219 2.06 -12.26 -0.46
CA TYR A 219 1.59 -10.96 0.01
C TYR A 219 1.11 -11.00 1.47
N ARG A 220 0.37 -12.03 1.89
CA ARG A 220 -0.02 -12.24 3.29
C ARG A 220 1.14 -12.39 4.28
N ASP A 221 2.35 -12.62 3.78
CA ASP A 221 3.59 -12.77 4.55
C ASP A 221 4.54 -11.57 4.39
N ASP A 222 4.17 -10.52 3.64
CA ASP A 222 5.01 -9.35 3.40
C ASP A 222 4.63 -8.17 4.31
N PRO A 223 5.44 -7.84 5.33
CA PRO A 223 5.13 -6.79 6.29
C PRO A 223 5.20 -5.36 5.70
N THR A 224 5.59 -5.21 4.44
CA THR A 224 5.46 -3.94 3.72
C THR A 224 3.99 -3.55 3.56
N ILE A 225 3.09 -4.53 3.50
CA ILE A 225 1.66 -4.27 3.52
C ILE A 225 1.27 -3.88 4.96
N PHE A 226 0.65 -2.71 5.10
CA PHE A 226 0.12 -2.21 6.36
C PHE A 226 -1.18 -2.93 6.71
N ALA A 227 -2.12 -2.95 5.78
CA ALA A 227 -3.43 -3.53 5.94
C ALA A 227 -4.12 -3.76 4.59
N TRP A 228 -5.16 -4.57 4.65
CA TRP A 228 -6.13 -4.76 3.57
C TRP A 228 -7.35 -3.86 3.80
N GLU A 229 -7.94 -3.37 2.72
CA GLU A 229 -9.23 -2.68 2.72
C GLU A 229 -10.20 -3.43 1.81
N LEU A 230 -11.35 -3.86 2.36
CA LEU A 230 -12.30 -4.71 1.64
C LEU A 230 -12.83 -4.04 0.36
N MET A 231 -13.25 -2.77 0.45
CA MET A 231 -13.80 -2.02 -0.68
C MET A 231 -13.61 -0.51 -0.45
N ASN A 232 -13.22 0.21 -1.49
CA ASN A 232 -13.31 1.68 -1.48
C ASN A 232 -14.78 2.13 -1.49
N GLU A 233 -15.19 2.83 -0.44
CA GLU A 233 -16.48 3.55 -0.32
C GLU A 233 -17.73 2.68 -0.58
N PRO A 234 -17.93 1.55 0.12
CA PRO A 234 -19.08 0.68 -0.14
C PRO A 234 -20.39 1.42 0.10
N GLN A 235 -21.21 1.49 -0.94
CA GLN A 235 -22.56 2.05 -0.89
C GLN A 235 -23.57 1.09 -1.52
N TYR A 236 -24.80 1.14 -1.04
CA TYR A 236 -25.95 0.41 -1.57
C TYR A 236 -26.95 1.41 -2.14
N SER A 237 -27.09 1.44 -3.47
CA SER A 237 -27.74 2.56 -4.18
C SER A 237 -29.22 2.33 -4.48
N SER A 238 -29.76 1.14 -4.25
CA SER A 238 -31.17 0.81 -4.48
C SER A 238 -32.08 1.16 -3.29
N SER A 239 -33.39 1.24 -3.57
CA SER A 239 -34.40 1.81 -2.66
C SER A 239 -34.57 1.09 -1.32
N SER A 240 -34.06 -0.13 -1.16
CA SER A 240 -34.16 -0.89 0.10
C SER A 240 -33.06 -0.54 1.12
N SER A 241 -32.17 0.41 0.83
CA SER A 241 -31.00 0.83 1.63
C SER A 241 -29.95 -0.26 1.92
N GLY A 242 -30.29 -1.54 1.90
CA GLY A 242 -29.32 -2.66 1.85
C GLY A 242 -28.41 -2.86 3.06
N PHE A 243 -28.77 -2.33 4.23
CA PHE A 243 -27.98 -2.46 5.46
C PHE A 243 -27.75 -3.91 5.90
N LYS A 244 -28.65 -4.83 5.56
CA LYS A 244 -28.52 -6.24 5.91
C LYS A 244 -27.52 -6.92 4.98
N GLU A 245 -27.71 -6.76 3.68
CA GLU A 245 -26.88 -7.33 2.62
C GLU A 245 -25.44 -6.84 2.73
N MET A 246 -25.23 -5.55 2.97
CA MET A 246 -23.88 -4.99 3.17
C MET A 246 -23.21 -5.56 4.43
N GLN A 247 -23.93 -5.65 5.56
CA GLN A 247 -23.36 -6.24 6.78
C GLN A 247 -22.99 -7.72 6.58
N GLU A 248 -23.88 -8.51 5.99
CA GLU A 248 -23.63 -9.93 5.70
C GLU A 248 -22.46 -10.11 4.73
N TRP A 249 -22.31 -9.20 3.76
CA TRP A 249 -21.15 -9.17 2.88
C TRP A 249 -19.85 -8.86 3.63
N ILE A 250 -19.84 -7.83 4.48
CA ILE A 250 -18.67 -7.44 5.27
C ILE A 250 -18.23 -8.58 6.19
N GLU A 251 -19.15 -9.19 6.93
CA GLU A 251 -18.86 -10.33 7.82
C GLU A 251 -18.25 -11.49 7.06
N GLU A 252 -18.86 -11.89 5.95
CA GLU A 252 -18.38 -13.03 5.15
C GLU A 252 -17.00 -12.78 4.52
N MET A 253 -16.77 -11.58 3.97
CA MET A 253 -15.50 -11.26 3.31
C MET A 253 -14.39 -11.03 4.32
N ALA A 254 -14.68 -10.40 5.46
CA ALA A 254 -13.70 -10.20 6.52
C ALA A 254 -13.25 -11.54 7.11
N GLU A 255 -14.17 -12.44 7.43
CA GLU A 255 -13.85 -13.79 7.92
C GLU A 255 -13.03 -14.56 6.87
N TYR A 256 -13.38 -14.44 5.58
CA TYR A 256 -12.66 -15.10 4.48
C TYR A 256 -11.20 -14.62 4.38
N VAL A 257 -10.98 -13.30 4.43
CA VAL A 257 -9.63 -12.70 4.43
C VAL A 257 -8.85 -13.18 5.65
N LYS A 258 -9.42 -13.06 6.86
CA LYS A 258 -8.74 -13.43 8.12
C LYS A 258 -8.42 -14.92 8.25
N ARG A 259 -9.17 -15.79 7.59
CA ARG A 259 -8.85 -17.22 7.51
C ARG A 259 -7.58 -17.49 6.69
N ILE A 260 -7.31 -16.69 5.65
CA ILE A 260 -6.16 -16.85 4.76
C ILE A 260 -4.94 -16.10 5.31
N ASP A 261 -5.16 -14.89 5.83
CA ASP A 261 -4.17 -13.97 6.35
C ASP A 261 -4.48 -13.58 7.79
N LYS A 262 -3.67 -14.09 8.72
CA LYS A 262 -3.78 -13.83 10.16
C LYS A 262 -2.79 -12.77 10.65
N LYS A 263 -2.03 -12.14 9.75
CA LYS A 263 -0.91 -11.25 10.08
C LYS A 263 -1.25 -9.79 9.84
N HIS A 264 -1.90 -9.49 8.71
CA HIS A 264 -2.26 -8.11 8.35
C HIS A 264 -3.52 -7.63 9.04
N LEU A 265 -3.57 -6.32 9.23
CA LEU A 265 -4.78 -5.61 9.63
C LEU A 265 -5.80 -5.60 8.49
N LEU A 266 -7.07 -5.42 8.82
CA LEU A 266 -8.18 -5.32 7.88
C LEU A 266 -9.12 -4.17 8.27
N THR A 267 -9.52 -3.37 7.29
CA THR A 267 -10.62 -2.41 7.39
C THR A 267 -11.65 -2.65 6.29
N VAL A 268 -12.82 -2.04 6.43
CA VAL A 268 -13.86 -2.07 5.41
C VAL A 268 -13.54 -1.12 4.26
N GLY A 269 -13.16 0.14 4.55
CA GLY A 269 -13.01 1.23 3.57
C GLY A 269 -14.23 2.16 3.49
N LEU A 270 -14.91 2.36 4.62
CA LEU A 270 -16.09 3.22 4.72
C LEU A 270 -15.73 4.71 4.56
N GLU A 271 -16.67 5.46 3.99
CA GLU A 271 -16.68 6.94 4.08
C GLU A 271 -16.97 7.42 5.51
N GLY A 272 -17.65 6.60 6.32
CA GLY A 272 -17.90 6.85 7.74
C GLY A 272 -19.34 7.25 8.09
N PHE A 273 -20.30 7.15 7.17
CA PHE A 273 -21.68 7.52 7.48
C PHE A 273 -22.30 6.65 8.57
N TYR A 274 -23.06 7.28 9.47
CA TYR A 274 -23.84 6.59 10.49
C TYR A 274 -25.18 6.14 9.90
N GLY A 275 -25.53 4.87 10.13
CA GLY A 275 -26.79 4.29 9.69
C GLY A 275 -27.82 4.20 10.81
N PRO A 276 -28.96 3.53 10.57
CA PRO A 276 -30.06 3.41 11.54
C PRO A 276 -29.75 2.50 12.73
N ALA A 277 -28.66 1.72 12.70
CA ALA A 277 -28.23 0.92 13.86
C ALA A 277 -27.37 1.75 14.84
N SER A 278 -26.88 2.92 14.40
CA SER A 278 -26.21 3.89 15.26
C SER A 278 -27.22 4.68 16.12
N PRO A 279 -26.79 5.20 17.29
CA PRO A 279 -27.64 6.07 18.10
C PRO A 279 -28.19 7.28 17.32
N PRO A 280 -29.45 7.73 17.57
CA PRO A 280 -30.07 8.79 16.78
C PRO A 280 -29.27 10.10 16.70
N GLU A 281 -28.54 10.46 17.75
CA GLU A 281 -27.66 11.63 17.78
C GLU A 281 -26.49 11.53 16.79
N LYS A 282 -26.00 10.32 16.49
CA LYS A 282 -24.93 10.08 15.53
C LYS A 282 -25.38 10.29 14.10
N THR A 283 -26.63 9.97 13.78
CA THR A 283 -27.18 10.25 12.45
C THR A 283 -27.21 11.74 12.11
N LYS A 284 -27.20 12.64 13.12
CA LYS A 284 -27.11 14.09 12.93
C LYS A 284 -25.69 14.59 12.61
N VAL A 285 -24.69 13.73 12.75
CA VAL A 285 -23.29 14.02 12.38
C VAL A 285 -23.10 13.87 10.86
N ASN A 286 -23.92 13.04 10.20
CA ASN A 286 -23.88 12.90 8.74
C ASN A 286 -24.11 14.26 8.03
N PRO A 287 -23.54 14.47 6.82
CA PRO A 287 -23.67 15.75 6.13
C PRO A 287 -25.12 16.08 5.73
N GLY A 288 -25.94 15.04 5.63
CA GLY A 288 -27.37 15.12 5.34
C GLY A 288 -28.03 13.76 5.57
N LYS A 289 -29.36 13.75 5.64
CA LYS A 289 -30.12 12.52 5.95
C LYS A 289 -29.84 11.39 4.95
N SER A 290 -29.77 11.70 3.67
CA SER A 290 -29.57 10.72 2.59
C SER A 290 -28.25 9.96 2.69
N TYR A 291 -27.20 10.54 3.28
CA TYR A 291 -25.91 9.86 3.47
C TYR A 291 -26.02 8.69 4.46
N GLY A 292 -26.94 8.79 5.41
CA GLY A 292 -27.25 7.69 6.34
C GLY A 292 -28.19 6.63 5.77
N GLU A 293 -28.52 6.69 4.48
CA GLU A 293 -29.43 5.76 3.77
C GLU A 293 -28.69 4.92 2.69
N LEU A 294 -27.35 5.02 2.63
CA LEU A 294 -26.48 4.37 1.63
C LEU A 294 -26.04 2.94 2.00
N GLY A 295 -26.69 2.32 2.98
CA GLY A 295 -26.45 0.94 3.41
C GLY A 295 -25.25 0.71 4.34
N SER A 296 -24.33 1.66 4.41
CA SER A 296 -23.24 1.64 5.38
C SER A 296 -23.67 2.21 6.73
N ASP A 297 -23.10 1.67 7.80
CA ASP A 297 -23.27 2.14 9.17
C ASP A 297 -21.93 2.01 9.88
N PHE A 298 -21.26 3.15 10.09
CA PHE A 298 -19.91 3.24 10.64
C PHE A 298 -19.72 2.38 11.89
N LEU A 299 -20.62 2.49 12.86
CA LEU A 299 -20.52 1.73 14.11
C LEU A 299 -20.76 0.25 13.87
N ARG A 300 -21.88 -0.12 13.22
CA ARG A 300 -22.25 -1.53 13.04
C ARG A 300 -21.19 -2.27 12.21
N ASN A 301 -20.80 -1.71 11.07
CA ASN A 301 -19.84 -2.32 10.17
C ASN A 301 -18.46 -2.44 10.83
N SER A 302 -18.00 -1.37 11.51
CA SER A 302 -16.70 -1.37 12.19
C SER A 302 -16.68 -2.22 13.46
N LYS A 303 -17.83 -2.55 14.08
CA LYS A 303 -17.92 -3.48 15.23
C LYS A 303 -17.67 -4.94 14.85
N THR A 304 -17.71 -5.29 13.56
CA THR A 304 -17.39 -6.64 13.07
C THR A 304 -16.07 -7.17 13.65
N PRO A 305 -16.01 -8.38 14.25
CA PRO A 305 -14.83 -8.86 14.98
C PRO A 305 -13.56 -8.94 14.13
N ASP A 306 -13.70 -9.33 12.86
CA ASP A 306 -12.59 -9.51 11.91
C ASP A 306 -12.08 -8.19 11.30
N ILE A 307 -12.73 -7.06 11.62
CA ILE A 307 -12.26 -5.72 11.28
C ILE A 307 -11.37 -5.18 12.40
N ASP A 308 -10.14 -4.79 12.08
CA ASP A 308 -9.18 -4.35 13.09
C ASP A 308 -9.33 -2.88 13.44
N PHE A 309 -9.56 -2.02 12.45
CA PHE A 309 -9.67 -0.58 12.64
C PHE A 309 -10.82 -0.02 11.81
N ALA A 310 -11.31 1.13 12.22
CA ALA A 310 -12.36 1.84 11.50
C ALA A 310 -11.73 2.86 10.54
N SER A 311 -12.34 3.04 9.38
CA SER A 311 -11.97 4.07 8.42
C SER A 311 -13.12 5.03 8.17
N ALA A 312 -12.79 6.28 7.85
CA ALA A 312 -13.72 7.31 7.40
C ALA A 312 -13.02 8.22 6.37
N HIS A 313 -13.78 8.85 5.50
CA HIS A 313 -13.31 9.81 4.51
C HIS A 313 -13.72 11.23 4.93
N ILE A 314 -13.23 12.26 4.22
CA ILE A 314 -13.53 13.66 4.49
C ILE A 314 -13.57 14.46 3.17
N TYR A 315 -14.77 14.69 2.62
CA TYR A 315 -14.99 15.45 1.39
C TYR A 315 -16.08 16.51 1.52
N PRO A 316 -15.84 17.58 2.29
CA PRO A 316 -16.87 18.60 2.53
C PRO A 316 -17.31 19.32 1.25
N ASP A 317 -16.52 19.34 0.19
CA ASP A 317 -16.93 19.92 -1.10
C ASP A 317 -18.02 19.10 -1.81
N ASN A 318 -18.00 17.77 -1.63
CA ASN A 318 -19.01 16.88 -2.17
C ASN A 318 -20.25 16.84 -1.27
N TRP A 319 -20.04 17.02 0.04
CA TRP A 319 -21.08 16.84 1.04
C TRP A 319 -21.86 18.11 1.37
N LEU A 320 -21.16 19.25 1.36
CA LEU A 320 -21.64 20.56 1.77
C LEU A 320 -21.37 21.56 0.64
N MET A 321 -21.97 21.32 -0.54
CA MET A 321 -21.66 22.03 -1.78
C MET A 321 -21.80 23.56 -1.66
N ASP A 322 -22.75 24.04 -0.85
CA ASP A 322 -23.04 25.47 -0.66
C ASP A 322 -22.27 26.10 0.51
N ALA A 323 -21.51 25.32 1.28
CA ALA A 323 -20.83 25.80 2.47
C ALA A 323 -19.52 26.54 2.14
N ASN A 324 -19.24 27.59 2.89
CA ASN A 324 -17.95 28.29 2.83
C ASN A 324 -16.85 27.53 3.61
N LEU A 325 -15.60 27.97 3.48
CA LEU A 325 -14.45 27.30 4.11
C LEU A 325 -14.59 27.16 5.64
N THR A 326 -15.11 28.17 6.33
CA THR A 326 -15.30 28.13 7.79
C THR A 326 -16.35 27.09 8.16
N GLU A 327 -17.50 27.08 7.48
CA GLU A 327 -18.56 26.11 7.71
C GLU A 327 -18.09 24.67 7.44
N LYS A 328 -17.33 24.46 6.35
CA LYS A 328 -16.70 23.18 6.02
C LYS A 328 -15.72 22.74 7.11
N THR A 329 -14.87 23.65 7.60
CA THR A 329 -13.88 23.36 8.64
C THR A 329 -14.54 23.04 9.98
N ASP A 330 -15.57 23.80 10.38
CA ASP A 330 -16.34 23.57 11.61
C ASP A 330 -17.08 22.22 11.57
N TYR A 331 -17.66 21.88 10.41
CA TYR A 331 -18.28 20.58 10.22
C TYR A 331 -17.25 19.45 10.32
N VAL A 332 -16.12 19.58 9.62
CA VAL A 332 -15.08 18.54 9.60
C VAL A 332 -14.45 18.33 10.98
N SER A 333 -14.25 19.38 11.78
CA SER A 333 -13.78 19.22 13.16
C SER A 333 -14.75 18.36 13.99
N LYS A 334 -16.08 18.59 13.86
CA LYS A 334 -17.11 17.76 14.53
C LYS A 334 -17.14 16.33 13.98
N TRP A 335 -17.01 16.17 12.67
CA TRP A 335 -16.93 14.88 11.99
C TRP A 335 -15.76 14.05 12.54
N VAL A 336 -14.54 14.60 12.48
CA VAL A 336 -13.32 13.92 12.94
C VAL A 336 -13.42 13.58 14.44
N THR A 337 -13.86 14.52 15.27
CA THR A 337 -14.00 14.32 16.71
C THR A 337 -15.01 13.20 17.03
N SER A 338 -16.19 13.21 16.40
CA SER A 338 -17.23 12.19 16.66
C SER A 338 -16.72 10.78 16.34
N HIS A 339 -16.03 10.60 15.22
CA HIS A 339 -15.52 9.29 14.82
C HIS A 339 -14.41 8.81 15.74
N ILE A 340 -13.49 9.68 16.14
CA ILE A 340 -12.44 9.36 17.12
C ILE A 340 -13.06 8.93 18.45
N GLU A 341 -14.06 9.67 18.95
CA GLU A 341 -14.74 9.32 20.20
C GLU A 341 -15.43 7.96 20.13
N ASP A 342 -16.00 7.60 18.98
CA ASP A 342 -16.60 6.28 18.79
C ASP A 342 -15.53 5.18 18.72
N GLY A 343 -14.37 5.46 18.13
CA GLY A 343 -13.19 4.62 18.23
C GLY A 343 -12.80 4.29 19.68
N GLU A 344 -12.84 5.30 20.54
CA GLU A 344 -12.51 5.18 21.97
C GLU A 344 -13.59 4.45 22.78
N LYS A 345 -14.85 4.88 22.63
CA LYS A 345 -15.95 4.53 23.54
C LYS A 345 -16.78 3.33 23.07
N GLU A 346 -16.97 3.19 21.77
CA GLU A 346 -17.92 2.24 21.18
C GLU A 346 -17.23 1.06 20.50
N LEU A 347 -16.13 1.32 19.79
CA LEU A 347 -15.44 0.33 18.96
C LEU A 347 -14.26 -0.31 19.69
N HIS A 348 -13.58 0.47 20.53
CA HIS A 348 -12.25 0.15 21.09
C HIS A 348 -11.24 -0.22 20.00
N LYS A 349 -11.27 0.54 18.89
CA LYS A 349 -10.46 0.33 17.69
C LYS A 349 -9.82 1.65 17.25
N PRO A 350 -8.65 1.60 16.60
CA PRO A 350 -8.09 2.79 15.96
C PRO A 350 -9.04 3.32 14.88
N VAL A 351 -9.04 4.64 14.69
CA VAL A 351 -9.82 5.33 13.65
C VAL A 351 -8.85 6.03 12.73
N LEU A 352 -8.94 5.72 11.44
CA LEU A 352 -8.04 6.22 10.41
C LEU A 352 -8.84 6.98 9.34
N PHE A 353 -8.50 8.24 9.10
CA PHE A 353 -9.14 9.01 8.04
C PHE A 353 -8.43 8.73 6.70
N THR A 354 -8.91 7.73 5.96
CA THR A 354 -8.19 7.15 4.81
C THR A 354 -8.28 7.98 3.54
N GLU A 355 -9.09 9.04 3.54
CA GLU A 355 -9.11 10.08 2.52
C GLU A 355 -9.52 11.41 3.14
N PHE A 356 -8.84 12.50 2.76
CA PHE A 356 -9.35 13.85 2.92
C PHE A 356 -8.82 14.76 1.81
N GLY A 357 -9.65 15.67 1.34
CA GLY A 357 -9.28 16.63 0.30
C GLY A 357 -10.11 17.90 0.35
N LEU A 358 -9.54 18.99 -0.19
CA LEU A 358 -10.28 20.22 -0.52
C LEU A 358 -10.04 20.59 -1.98
N SER A 359 -11.14 20.74 -2.73
CA SER A 359 -11.18 20.99 -4.16
C SER A 359 -10.56 22.35 -4.51
N ASP A 360 -9.70 22.38 -5.53
CA ASP A 360 -9.18 23.60 -6.13
C ASP A 360 -10.18 24.30 -7.07
N LYS A 361 -11.32 23.65 -7.36
CA LYS A 361 -12.42 24.22 -8.14
C LYS A 361 -13.42 24.99 -7.28
N ASN A 362 -13.20 25.06 -5.97
CA ASN A 362 -13.99 25.92 -5.09
C ASN A 362 -13.94 27.38 -5.54
N ASN A 363 -15.05 28.10 -5.37
CA ASN A 363 -15.11 29.52 -5.69
C ASN A 363 -14.08 30.31 -4.87
N ASN A 364 -13.29 31.16 -5.54
CA ASN A 364 -12.20 31.94 -4.95
C ASN A 364 -11.13 31.07 -4.25
N PHE A 365 -10.86 29.88 -4.77
CA PHE A 365 -9.83 29.01 -4.22
C PHE A 365 -8.46 29.71 -4.16
N ASP A 366 -7.81 29.57 -3.01
CA ASP A 366 -6.40 29.90 -2.80
C ASP A 366 -5.74 28.73 -2.08
N HIS A 367 -4.46 28.47 -2.35
CA HIS A 367 -3.75 27.35 -1.74
C HIS A 367 -3.72 27.41 -0.19
N SER A 368 -3.83 28.60 0.41
CA SER A 368 -3.96 28.76 1.86
C SER A 368 -5.25 28.17 2.43
N HIS A 369 -6.30 27.96 1.62
CA HIS A 369 -7.52 27.28 2.02
C HIS A 369 -7.25 25.80 2.33
N ARG A 370 -6.49 25.10 1.47
CA ARG A 370 -6.02 23.73 1.76
C ARG A 370 -5.17 23.69 3.02
N VAL A 371 -4.28 24.68 3.23
CA VAL A 371 -3.44 24.74 4.44
C VAL A 371 -4.31 24.84 5.69
N THR A 372 -5.26 25.78 5.71
CA THR A 372 -6.18 25.99 6.84
C THR A 372 -7.01 24.74 7.12
N PHE A 373 -7.60 24.16 6.08
CA PHE A 373 -8.43 22.98 6.17
C PHE A 373 -7.65 21.74 6.65
N TYR A 374 -6.50 21.44 6.03
CA TYR A 374 -5.69 20.27 6.37
C TYR A 374 -5.10 20.38 7.78
N LYS A 375 -4.73 21.60 8.18
CA LYS A 375 -4.24 21.86 9.54
C LYS A 375 -5.30 21.50 10.60
N SER A 376 -6.58 21.80 10.36
CA SER A 376 -7.66 21.46 11.30
C SER A 376 -7.78 19.95 11.56
N ILE A 377 -7.69 19.14 10.50
CA ILE A 377 -7.74 17.68 10.57
C ILE A 377 -6.51 17.16 11.31
N TYR A 378 -5.33 17.60 10.88
CA TYR A 378 -4.08 17.18 11.49
C TYR A 378 -4.02 17.54 12.97
N ASP A 379 -4.42 18.75 13.35
CA ASP A 379 -4.42 19.20 14.75
C ASP A 379 -5.33 18.33 15.61
N THR A 380 -6.56 18.05 15.14
CA THR A 380 -7.50 17.17 15.86
C THR A 380 -6.92 15.77 16.07
N ILE A 381 -6.26 15.21 15.05
CA ILE A 381 -5.61 13.90 15.14
C ILE A 381 -4.42 13.93 16.10
N TYR A 382 -3.59 14.97 16.02
CA TYR A 382 -2.44 15.12 16.91
C TYR A 382 -2.86 15.33 18.37
N GLU A 383 -3.92 16.09 18.62
CA GLU A 383 -4.52 16.25 19.95
C GLU A 383 -5.04 14.92 20.49
N SER A 384 -5.67 14.08 19.64
CA SER A 384 -6.03 12.71 20.01
C SER A 384 -4.79 11.87 20.33
N ALA A 385 -3.74 11.92 19.52
CA ALA A 385 -2.49 11.20 19.77
C ALA A 385 -1.81 11.63 21.09
N LEU A 386 -1.79 12.92 21.41
CA LEU A 386 -1.24 13.46 22.65
C LEU A 386 -1.87 12.88 23.92
N ARG A 387 -3.17 12.55 23.85
CA ARG A 387 -3.94 11.96 24.96
C ARG A 387 -4.09 10.44 24.85
N ASN A 388 -3.33 9.78 23.96
CA ASN A 388 -3.45 8.34 23.66
C ASN A 388 -4.90 7.93 23.27
N GLY A 389 -5.54 8.78 22.45
CA GLY A 389 -6.87 8.55 21.91
C GLY A 389 -6.88 7.64 20.67
N ALA A 390 -8.06 7.43 20.10
CA ALA A 390 -8.23 6.52 18.96
C ALA A 390 -7.89 7.11 17.58
N GLY A 391 -7.60 8.42 17.50
CA GLY A 391 -7.21 9.08 16.25
C GLY A 391 -5.85 8.60 15.78
N ALA A 392 -5.83 7.66 14.84
CA ALA A 392 -4.62 6.91 14.48
C ALA A 392 -3.84 7.53 13.30
N GLY A 393 -4.45 8.49 12.59
CA GLY A 393 -3.82 9.17 11.46
C GLY A 393 -4.81 9.61 10.38
N ALA A 394 -4.27 10.20 9.32
CA ALA A 394 -5.03 10.57 8.13
C ALA A 394 -4.21 10.49 6.85
N PHE A 395 -4.92 10.42 5.71
CA PHE A 395 -4.37 10.26 4.38
C PHE A 395 -4.86 11.37 3.47
N ILE A 396 -3.93 12.16 2.94
CA ILE A 396 -4.27 13.15 1.92
C ILE A 396 -4.76 12.43 0.67
N TRP A 397 -5.89 12.86 0.13
CA TRP A 397 -6.29 12.60 -1.24
C TRP A 397 -5.97 13.84 -2.11
N HIS A 398 -5.10 13.74 -3.11
CA HIS A 398 -4.16 12.65 -3.39
C HIS A 398 -2.84 13.21 -3.93
N LEU A 399 -1.75 12.45 -3.81
CA LEU A 399 -0.43 12.91 -4.28
C LEU A 399 -0.10 12.35 -5.67
N LEU A 400 0.52 13.22 -6.48
CA LEU A 400 0.92 13.01 -7.86
C LEU A 400 2.37 13.46 -8.08
N VAL A 401 2.92 13.15 -9.26
CA VAL A 401 4.16 13.76 -9.78
C VAL A 401 3.84 14.57 -11.04
N GLY A 402 4.78 15.42 -11.47
CA GLY A 402 4.59 16.27 -12.66
C GLY A 402 4.28 15.48 -13.94
N GLY A 403 3.45 16.05 -14.83
CA GLY A 403 3.04 15.41 -16.09
C GLY A 403 2.00 14.29 -15.94
N MET A 404 1.23 14.32 -14.85
CA MET A 404 0.14 13.39 -14.54
C MET A 404 -1.23 14.09 -14.50
N GLU A 405 -1.43 15.13 -15.29
CA GLU A 405 -2.66 15.95 -15.32
C GLU A 405 -3.90 15.15 -15.70
N LYS A 406 -3.76 13.98 -16.33
CA LYS A 406 -4.88 13.07 -16.63
C LYS A 406 -5.33 12.23 -15.42
N TYR A 407 -4.48 12.12 -14.40
CA TYR A 407 -4.73 11.34 -13.19
C TYR A 407 -5.15 12.23 -12.02
N THR A 408 -5.05 13.56 -12.17
CA THR A 408 -5.57 14.49 -11.18
C THR A 408 -7.09 14.61 -11.30
N ASP A 409 -7.73 14.71 -10.15
CA ASP A 409 -9.02 15.35 -10.01
C ASP A 409 -8.80 16.78 -9.48
N ASP A 410 -9.84 17.39 -8.91
CA ASP A 410 -9.79 18.70 -8.27
C ASP A 410 -9.13 18.71 -6.88
N PHE A 411 -8.64 17.56 -6.39
CA PHE A 411 -7.98 17.42 -5.09
C PHE A 411 -6.47 17.15 -5.19
N GLY A 412 -5.97 16.84 -6.38
CA GLY A 412 -4.57 16.48 -6.61
C GLY A 412 -3.56 17.51 -6.09
N ILE A 413 -2.47 17.00 -5.53
CA ILE A 413 -1.33 17.78 -5.04
C ILE A 413 -0.04 17.19 -5.61
N ILE A 414 0.77 18.02 -6.26
CA ILE A 414 2.12 17.68 -6.68
C ILE A 414 3.08 18.29 -5.65
N PRO A 415 3.73 17.47 -4.80
CA PRO A 415 4.68 18.00 -3.82
C PRO A 415 5.79 18.80 -4.50
N GLY A 416 6.17 19.94 -3.92
CA GLY A 416 7.11 20.89 -4.48
C GLY A 416 6.47 22.10 -5.19
N GLU A 417 5.22 21.99 -5.65
CA GLU A 417 4.53 23.10 -6.30
C GLU A 417 3.92 24.10 -5.30
N THR A 418 3.53 23.63 -4.11
CA THR A 418 2.94 24.46 -3.04
C THR A 418 3.73 24.32 -1.73
N PRO A 419 4.78 25.14 -1.49
CA PRO A 419 5.67 24.98 -0.34
C PRO A 419 4.99 25.05 1.03
N SER A 420 3.85 25.74 1.15
CA SER A 420 3.10 25.86 2.40
C SER A 420 2.42 24.54 2.80
N ILE A 421 1.88 23.80 1.83
CA ILE A 421 1.29 22.47 2.05
C ILE A 421 2.39 21.45 2.36
N ASP A 422 3.50 21.48 1.62
CA ASP A 422 4.64 20.59 1.90
C ASP A 422 5.17 20.76 3.32
N ARG A 423 5.27 22.02 3.79
CA ARG A 423 5.68 22.34 5.15
C ARG A 423 4.69 21.77 6.17
N LEU A 424 3.39 21.99 5.98
CA LEU A 424 2.35 21.49 6.89
C LEU A 424 2.40 19.96 7.01
N ILE A 425 2.58 19.25 5.89
CA ILE A 425 2.68 17.79 5.89
C ILE A 425 3.91 17.31 6.67
N LYS A 426 5.07 17.95 6.44
CA LYS A 426 6.30 17.65 7.19
C LYS A 426 6.17 17.95 8.67
N GLU A 427 5.58 19.08 9.04
CA GLU A 427 5.32 19.45 10.43
C GLU A 427 4.44 18.39 11.14
N GLN A 428 3.38 17.91 10.48
CA GLN A 428 2.56 16.81 10.98
C GLN A 428 3.38 15.53 11.20
N SER A 429 4.19 15.13 10.22
CA SER A 429 5.07 13.97 10.34
C SER A 429 6.00 14.12 11.54
N CYS A 430 6.64 15.28 11.69
CA CYS A 430 7.61 15.51 12.75
C CYS A 430 7.01 15.48 14.15
N ARG A 431 5.83 16.06 14.34
CA ARG A 431 5.18 16.00 15.65
C ARG A 431 4.72 14.58 16.01
N LEU A 432 4.24 13.79 15.05
CA LEU A 432 3.88 12.38 15.29
C LEU A 432 5.11 11.51 15.58
N ILE A 433 6.21 11.72 14.84
CA ILE A 433 7.50 11.05 15.07
C ILE A 433 8.02 11.37 16.48
N ALA A 434 7.95 12.63 16.89
CA ALA A 434 8.37 13.06 18.22
C ALA A 434 7.54 12.39 19.33
N LEU A 435 6.23 12.21 19.14
CA LEU A 435 5.38 11.45 20.07
C LEU A 435 5.75 9.97 20.11
N GLN A 436 6.06 9.36 18.96
CA GLN A 436 6.36 7.94 18.84
C GLN A 436 7.73 7.55 19.44
N HIS A 437 8.73 8.43 19.31
CA HIS A 437 10.12 8.12 19.61
C HIS A 437 10.70 8.92 20.80
N GLY A 438 10.09 10.04 21.19
CA GLY A 438 10.64 10.91 22.22
C GLY A 438 12.04 11.39 21.85
N LYS A 439 13.03 11.13 22.73
CA LYS A 439 14.44 11.48 22.50
C LYS A 439 15.21 10.44 21.66
N ASP A 440 14.66 9.24 21.48
CA ASP A 440 15.32 8.12 20.80
C ASP A 440 14.92 8.10 19.31
N LEU A 441 15.24 9.18 18.60
CA LEU A 441 14.91 9.34 17.19
C LEU A 441 15.74 8.36 16.32
N PRO A 442 15.10 7.53 15.50
CA PRO A 442 15.79 6.75 14.47
C PRO A 442 16.53 7.67 13.49
N GLU A 443 17.63 7.20 12.91
CA GLU A 443 18.43 7.95 11.94
C GLU A 443 17.59 8.48 10.77
N ARG A 444 16.64 7.68 10.26
CA ARG A 444 15.71 8.11 9.22
C ARG A 444 14.78 9.23 9.68
N SER A 445 14.29 9.17 10.91
CA SER A 445 13.49 10.24 11.50
C SER A 445 14.28 11.55 11.64
N SER A 446 15.58 11.47 11.95
CA SER A 446 16.49 12.62 12.02
C SER A 446 16.81 13.28 10.67
N THR A 447 16.47 12.63 9.56
CA THR A 447 16.60 13.21 8.21
C THR A 447 15.33 13.90 7.72
N VAL A 448 14.19 13.61 8.35
CA VAL A 448 12.90 14.25 8.07
C VAL A 448 12.72 15.49 8.95
N CYS A 449 13.11 15.35 10.22
CA CYS A 449 12.99 16.30 11.32
C CYS A 449 14.37 16.45 11.98
#